data_AF-A0A838EN72-F1
#
_entry.id   AF-A0A838EN72-F1
#
_cell.length_a   1.000
_cell.length_b   1.000
_cell.length_c   1.000
_cell.angle_alpha   90.00
_cell.angle_beta   90.00
_cell.angle_gamma   90.00
#
_symmetry.space_group_name_H-M   'P 1'
#
loop_
_entity.id
_entity.type
_entity.pdbx_description
1 polymer ?
#
loop_
_entity_poly.entity_id
_entity_poly.type
_entity_poly.pdbx_seq_one_letter_code
_entity_poly.pdbx_strand_id
1 'polypeptide(L)'
;MYSKTINYLEKFDNQHDFERMSADILNALGYKDVVLIAPRGGSDGGKDITFTTESGGKGLGCVTLRKDYNGPITRDQKKRLGKIH
;
A
#
# COMPACT_ATOMS: atom_id res chain seq x y z
N MET A 1 12.59 18.35 -14.42
CA MET A 1 13.18 16.99 -14.42
C MET A 1 12.41 16.17 -13.40
N TYR A 2 11.47 15.34 -13.85
CA TYR A 2 10.79 14.42 -12.94
C TYR A 2 11.85 13.50 -12.33
N SER A 3 11.79 13.32 -11.01
CA SER A 3 12.64 12.34 -10.31
C SER A 3 12.52 11.00 -11.04
N LYS A 4 13.63 10.26 -11.19
CA LYS A 4 13.59 8.90 -11.76
C LYS A 4 12.49 8.05 -11.10
N THR A 5 12.21 8.29 -9.82
CA THR A 5 11.10 7.70 -9.07
C THR A 5 9.74 7.89 -9.74
N ILE A 6 9.40 9.08 -10.23
CA ILE A 6 8.11 9.35 -10.89
C ILE A 6 7.99 8.53 -12.17
N ASN A 7 9.06 8.48 -12.98
CA ASN A 7 9.08 7.68 -14.20
C ASN A 7 8.97 6.16 -13.92
N TYR A 8 9.46 5.68 -12.77
CA TYR A 8 9.26 4.28 -12.35
C TYR A 8 7.84 4.04 -11.85
N LEU A 9 7.26 4.97 -11.10
CA LEU A 9 5.88 4.88 -10.63
C LEU A 9 4.87 4.88 -11.78
N GLU A 10 5.12 5.66 -12.84
CA GLU A 10 4.29 5.64 -14.06
C GLU A 10 4.30 4.27 -14.77
N LYS A 11 5.38 3.49 -14.62
CA LYS A 11 5.51 2.16 -15.22
C LYS A 11 4.82 1.05 -14.43
N PHE A 12 4.46 1.24 -13.16
CA PHE A 12 3.71 0.23 -12.40
C PHE A 12 2.31 0.10 -12.97
N ASP A 13 2.01 -0.90 -13.77
CA ASP A 13 0.65 -1.21 -14.26
C ASP A 13 -0.03 -2.35 -13.49
N ASN A 14 0.71 -2.95 -12.54
CA ASN A 14 0.27 -4.07 -11.73
C ASN A 14 0.11 -3.67 -10.25
N GLN A 15 -1.11 -3.79 -9.74
CA GLN A 15 -1.46 -3.55 -8.34
C GLN A 15 -0.61 -4.40 -7.37
N HIS A 16 -0.32 -5.66 -7.71
CA HIS A 16 0.46 -6.55 -6.84
C HIS A 16 1.95 -6.18 -6.78
N ASP A 17 2.51 -5.64 -7.86
CA ASP A 17 3.88 -5.15 -7.82
C ASP A 17 3.97 -3.87 -6.98
N PHE A 18 2.94 -3.04 -7.02
CA PHE A 18 2.83 -1.85 -6.17
C PHE A 18 2.72 -2.21 -4.68
N GLU A 19 2.00 -3.29 -4.34
CA GLU A 19 1.94 -3.87 -2.99
C GLU A 19 3.32 -4.35 -2.51
N ARG A 20 4.07 -5.07 -3.36
CA ARG A 20 5.43 -5.54 -3.05
C ARG A 20 6.38 -4.38 -2.79
N MET A 21 6.39 -3.38 -3.66
CA MET A 21 7.21 -2.17 -3.47
C MET A 21 6.87 -1.47 -2.16
N SER A 22 5.58 -1.38 -1.82
CA SER A 22 5.15 -0.77 -0.56
C SER A 22 5.63 -1.55 0.66
N ALA A 23 5.64 -2.89 0.60
CA ALA A 23 6.22 -3.74 1.64
C ALA A 23 7.74 -3.54 1.78
N ASP A 24 8.46 -3.43 0.66
CA ASP A 24 9.90 -3.16 0.65
C ASP A 24 10.23 -1.81 1.30
N ILE A 25 9.42 -0.78 1.05
CA ILE A 25 9.55 0.53 1.69
C ILE A 25 9.35 0.40 3.21
N LEU A 26 8.32 -0.33 3.66
CA LEU A 26 8.09 -0.54 5.10
C LEU A 26 9.27 -1.27 5.76
N ASN A 27 9.81 -2.30 5.12
CA ASN A 27 11.02 -2.98 5.59
C ASN A 27 12.22 -2.02 5.67
N ALA A 28 12.43 -1.19 4.65
CA ALA A 28 13.53 -0.22 4.61
C ALA A 28 13.39 0.89 5.68
N LEU A 29 12.16 1.23 6.07
CA LEU A 29 11.86 2.17 7.14
C LEU A 29 11.98 1.56 8.56
N GLY A 30 12.28 0.26 8.68
CA GLY A 30 12.51 -0.41 9.95
C GLY A 30 11.27 -1.04 10.60
N TYR A 31 10.13 -1.08 9.89
CA TYR A 31 8.96 -1.84 10.34
C TYR A 31 9.26 -3.35 10.29
N LYS A 32 8.68 -4.09 11.24
CA LYS A 32 8.93 -5.52 11.42
C LYS A 32 7.74 -6.35 10.93
N ASP A 33 7.95 -7.64 10.71
CA ASP A 33 6.91 -8.61 10.33
C ASP A 33 6.01 -8.13 9.17
N VAL A 34 6.61 -7.50 8.16
CA VAL A 34 5.89 -6.98 7.00
C VAL A 34 5.44 -8.15 6.13
N VAL A 35 4.12 -8.35 6.00
CA VAL A 35 3.51 -9.49 5.28
C VAL A 35 2.41 -8.99 4.34
N LEU A 36 2.45 -9.46 3.10
CA LEU A 36 1.38 -9.26 2.11
C LEU A 36 0.20 -10.20 2.41
N ILE A 37 -1.03 -9.69 2.35
CA ILE A 37 -2.23 -10.45 2.78
C ILE A 37 -2.72 -11.42 1.69
N ALA A 38 -2.81 -11.03 0.42
CA ALA A 38 -2.92 -11.96 -0.72
C ALA A 38 -1.88 -11.70 -1.80
N PRO A 39 -0.65 -12.22 -1.61
CA PRO A 39 0.44 -12.08 -2.58
C PRO A 39 0.17 -12.78 -3.94
N ARG A 40 -0.94 -13.50 -4.08
CA ARG A 40 -1.34 -14.29 -5.27
C ARG A 40 -2.68 -13.87 -5.88
N GLY A 41 -3.27 -12.75 -5.46
CA GLY A 41 -4.55 -12.28 -5.99
C GLY A 41 -5.75 -12.98 -5.35
N GLY A 42 -6.19 -12.45 -4.20
CA GLY A 42 -7.39 -12.85 -3.47
C GLY A 42 -8.23 -11.62 -3.12
N SER A 43 -9.50 -11.82 -2.79
CA SER A 43 -10.37 -10.73 -2.33
C SER A 43 -10.07 -10.42 -0.86
N ASP A 44 -9.17 -9.46 -0.61
CA ASP A 44 -8.69 -9.16 0.74
C ASP A 44 -9.52 -8.11 1.49
N GLY A 45 -10.65 -7.72 0.92
CA GLY A 45 -11.48 -6.65 1.49
C GLY A 45 -10.77 -5.28 1.52
N GLY A 46 -9.71 -5.10 0.72
CA GLY A 46 -8.89 -3.89 0.65
C GLY A 46 -7.84 -3.79 1.75
N LYS A 47 -7.36 -4.93 2.27
CA LYS A 47 -6.27 -5.03 3.22
C LYS A 47 -5.08 -5.64 2.51
N ASP A 48 -3.95 -4.95 2.43
CA ASP A 48 -2.90 -5.37 1.50
C ASP A 48 -1.62 -5.79 2.23
N ILE A 49 -1.28 -5.12 3.34
CA ILE A 49 -0.04 -5.35 4.09
C ILE A 49 -0.29 -5.31 5.60
N THR A 50 0.20 -6.29 6.36
CA THR A 50 0.33 -6.17 7.83
C THR A 50 1.77 -5.91 8.21
N PHE A 51 2.00 -5.17 9.30
CA PHE A 51 3.34 -4.94 9.84
C PHE A 51 3.28 -4.69 11.35
N THR A 52 4.43 -4.75 12.01
CA THR A 52 4.61 -4.40 13.42
C THR A 52 5.34 -3.06 13.51
N THR A 53 4.77 -2.12 14.28
CA THR A 53 5.38 -0.81 14.55
C THR A 53 6.59 -0.95 15.46
N GLU A 54 7.43 0.08 15.53
CA GLU A 54 8.58 0.11 16.45
C GLU A 54 8.18 -0.09 17.92
N SER A 55 6.98 0.37 18.30
CA SER A 55 6.40 0.19 19.63
C SER A 55 5.78 -1.20 19.88
N GLY A 56 5.86 -2.12 18.90
CA GLY A 56 5.29 -3.46 19.00
C GLY A 56 3.80 -3.56 18.68
N GLY A 57 3.17 -2.47 18.24
CA GLY A 57 1.78 -2.45 17.78
C GLY A 57 1.61 -3.10 16.41
N LYS A 58 0.41 -3.61 16.10
CA LYS A 58 0.09 -4.14 14.77
C LYS A 58 -0.49 -3.04 13.88
N GLY A 59 0.13 -2.85 12.72
CA GLY A 59 -0.32 -1.94 11.67
C GLY A 59 -0.91 -2.67 10.48
N LEU A 60 -1.76 -1.95 9.74
CA LEU A 60 -2.39 -2.41 8.52
C LEU A 60 -2.22 -1.34 7.43
N GLY A 61 -1.58 -1.71 6.32
CA GLY A 61 -1.45 -0.92 5.11
C GLY A 61 -2.51 -1.31 4.07
N CYS A 62 -3.23 -0.31 3.58
CA CYS A 62 -4.09 -0.41 2.41
C CYS A 62 -3.47 0.45 1.31
N VAL A 63 -3.02 -0.16 0.23
CA VAL A 63 -2.34 0.50 -0.89
C VAL A 63 -3.14 0.31 -2.17
N THR A 64 -3.30 1.36 -2.95
CA THR A 64 -4.06 1.29 -4.20
C THR A 64 -3.33 2.03 -5.29
N LEU A 65 -3.07 1.33 -6.38
CA LEU A 65 -2.58 1.89 -7.63
C LEU A 65 -3.78 2.38 -8.45
N ARG A 66 -3.93 3.71 -8.58
CA ARG A 66 -4.83 4.34 -9.56
C ARG A 66 -4.06 5.38 -10.36
N LYS A 67 -3.93 5.20 -11.68
CA LYS A 67 -3.25 6.14 -12.58
C LYS A 67 -4.17 7.24 -13.10
N ASP A 68 -5.46 6.95 -13.15
CA ASP A 68 -6.51 7.71 -13.81
C ASP A 68 -7.44 8.39 -12.79
N TYR A 69 -6.90 8.64 -11.60
CA TYR A 69 -7.63 9.27 -10.51
C TYR A 69 -7.64 10.80 -10.62
N ASN A 70 -8.68 11.33 -11.26
CA ASN A 70 -8.96 12.77 -11.36
C ASN A 70 -10.17 13.22 -10.49
N GLY A 71 -10.67 12.36 -9.60
CA GLY A 71 -11.86 12.63 -8.77
C GLY A 71 -11.55 12.94 -7.29
N PRO A 72 -12.52 13.44 -6.51
CA PRO A 72 -12.38 13.58 -5.06
C PRO A 72 -12.43 12.22 -4.34
N ILE A 73 -11.70 12.07 -3.24
CA ILE A 73 -11.64 10.81 -2.44
C ILE A 73 -13.05 10.49 -1.97
N THR A 74 -13.59 9.36 -2.44
CA THR A 74 -14.96 8.97 -2.13
C THR A 74 -15.08 8.64 -0.65
N ARG A 75 -16.30 8.74 -0.11
CA ARG A 75 -16.56 8.43 1.30
C ARG A 75 -16.15 7.00 1.66
N ASP A 76 -16.31 6.06 0.73
CA ASP A 76 -15.90 4.67 0.91
C ASP A 76 -14.38 4.50 0.91
N GLN A 77 -13.66 5.25 0.07
CA GLN A 77 -12.19 5.30 0.11
C GLN A 77 -11.71 5.91 1.43
N LYS A 78 -12.31 7.03 1.89
CA LYS A 78 -12.00 7.62 3.21
C LYS A 78 -12.28 6.64 4.35
N LYS A 79 -13.38 5.89 4.29
CA LYS A 79 -13.76 4.90 5.30
C LYS A 79 -12.77 3.73 5.36
N ARG A 80 -12.15 3.39 4.22
CA ARG A 80 -11.07 2.38 4.16
C ARG A 80 -9.75 2.93 4.72
N LEU A 81 -9.40 4.20 4.41
CA LEU A 81 -8.18 4.86 4.89
C LEU A 81 -8.22 5.26 6.37
N GLY A 82 -9.41 5.57 6.92
CA GLY A 82 -9.60 6.07 8.29
C GLY A 82 -9.81 5.00 9.37
N LYS A 83 -9.66 3.71 9.04
CA LYS A 83 -9.83 2.58 9.99
C LYS A 83 -8.51 2.07 10.59
N ILE A 84 -7.45 2.88 10.54
CA ILE A 84 -6.20 2.62 11.25
C ILE A 84 -6.36 3.24 12.64
N HIS A 85 -6.62 2.41 13.66
CA HIS A 85 -6.42 2.70 15.07
C HIS A 85 -5.55 1.57 15.63
#